data_AF-A0A8X7PJ50-F1
#
_entry.id   AF-A0A8X7PJ50-F1
#
_cell.length_a   1.000
_cell.length_b   1.000
_cell.length_c   1.000
_cell.angle_alpha   90.00
_cell.angle_beta   90.00
_cell.angle_gamma   90.00
#
_symmetry.space_group_name_H-M   'P 1'
#
loop_
_entity.id
_entity.type
_entity.pdbx_description
1 polymer ?
#
loop_
_entity_poly.entity_id
_entity_poly.type
_entity_poly.pdbx_seq_one_letter_code
_entity_poly.pdbx_strand_id
1 'polypeptide(L)'
;MAQSSTSRATEGVAGETVDRPPGVKAAKRSGKKPIEEGKGREEFERVWSYKQEDLSRREKLSKIGLLDRQLARKEPLPDYEETLKKKLINELFSRAMGVE
;
A
#
# COMPACT_ATOMS: atom_id res chain seq x y z
N MET A 1 -30.64 65.18 18.37
CA MET A 1 -31.73 64.21 18.58
C MET A 1 -31.18 62.82 18.32
N ALA A 2 -31.14 61.96 19.33
CA ALA A 2 -30.80 60.56 19.17
C ALA A 2 -32.05 59.81 18.69
N GLN A 3 -31.93 59.04 17.61
CA GLN A 3 -32.96 58.09 17.20
C GLN A 3 -32.35 56.71 17.29
N SER A 4 -32.60 56.08 18.43
CA SER A 4 -32.56 54.63 18.60
C SER A 4 -33.65 54.02 17.72
N SER A 5 -33.35 52.94 17.00
CA SER A 5 -34.37 52.09 16.40
C SER A 5 -34.04 50.64 16.67
N THR A 6 -34.78 50.13 17.66
CA THR A 6 -34.85 48.75 18.12
C THR A 6 -35.32 47.80 17.01
N SER A 7 -34.75 46.60 17.07
CA SER A 7 -35.00 45.41 16.27
C SER A 7 -36.47 45.08 15.98
N ARG A 8 -36.74 44.65 14.74
CA ARG A 8 -37.92 43.84 14.43
C ARG A 8 -37.48 42.39 14.28
N ALA A 9 -37.83 41.56 15.26
CA ALA A 9 -37.74 40.11 15.15
C ALA A 9 -38.83 39.65 14.17
N THR A 10 -38.44 38.95 13.10
CA THR A 10 -39.38 38.17 12.31
C THR A 10 -39.36 36.75 12.85
N GLU A 11 -40.49 36.38 13.44
CA GLU A 11 -40.85 35.03 13.88
C GLU A 11 -40.60 34.01 12.77
N GLY A 12 -40.15 32.82 13.17
CA GLY A 12 -39.84 31.74 12.27
C GLY A 12 -41.06 31.26 11.49
N VAL A 13 -40.93 31.26 10.17
CA VAL A 13 -41.68 30.35 9.31
C VAL A 13 -40.67 29.33 8.77
N ALA A 14 -40.91 28.07 9.13
CA ALA A 14 -40.17 26.94 8.62
C ALA A 14 -40.40 26.81 7.11
N GLY A 15 -39.31 26.63 6.36
CA GLY A 15 -39.35 26.05 5.03
C GLY A 15 -39.42 27.03 3.86
N GLU A 16 -38.39 27.84 3.65
CA GLU A 16 -38.00 28.30 2.31
C GLU A 16 -36.53 28.71 2.34
N THR A 17 -35.73 28.14 1.44
CA THR A 17 -34.29 28.37 1.34
C THR A 17 -34.02 29.78 0.84
N VAL A 18 -33.93 30.74 1.76
CA VAL A 18 -33.41 32.08 1.45
C VAL A 18 -31.90 31.97 1.31
N ASP A 19 -31.41 32.08 0.07
CA ASP A 19 -29.98 32.17 -0.22
C ASP A 19 -29.38 33.36 0.54
N ARG A 20 -28.43 33.05 1.43
CA ARG A 20 -27.84 34.05 2.32
C ARG A 20 -26.93 35.01 1.55
N PRO A 21 -26.93 36.30 1.92
CA PRO A 21 -26.13 37.31 1.25
C PRO A 21 -24.62 37.01 1.35
N PRO A 22 -23.84 37.41 0.33
CA PRO A 22 -22.40 37.16 0.27
C PRO A 22 -21.70 37.90 1.41
N GLY A 23 -20.94 37.17 2.22
CA GLY A 23 -20.20 37.70 3.38
C GLY A 23 -20.37 36.90 4.67
N VAL A 24 -21.35 35.98 4.73
CA VAL A 24 -21.53 35.06 5.87
C VAL A 24 -20.74 33.78 5.60
N LYS A 25 -19.69 33.51 6.40
CA LYS A 25 -18.84 32.31 6.26
C LYS A 25 -19.70 31.04 6.26
N ALA A 26 -19.79 30.37 5.12
CA ALA A 26 -20.36 29.05 5.02
C ALA A 26 -19.57 28.10 5.92
N ALA A 27 -20.22 27.63 6.99
CA ALA A 27 -19.70 26.54 7.80
C ALA A 27 -19.32 25.39 6.87
N LYS A 28 -18.10 24.88 7.04
CA LYS A 28 -17.52 23.76 6.28
C LYS A 28 -18.53 22.61 6.13
N ARG A 29 -19.19 22.52 4.98
CA ARG A 29 -19.86 21.29 4.54
C ARG A 29 -19.56 21.01 3.07
N SER A 30 -18.31 21.18 2.68
CA SER A 30 -17.80 20.66 1.42
C SER A 30 -17.00 19.37 1.70
N GLY A 31 -17.48 18.25 1.17
CA GLY A 31 -16.58 17.34 0.47
C GLY A 31 -16.01 16.13 1.20
N LYS A 32 -16.64 15.56 2.24
CA LYS A 32 -16.28 14.19 2.62
C LYS A 32 -16.98 13.21 1.66
N LYS A 33 -16.34 12.88 0.54
CA LYS A 33 -16.70 11.68 -0.22
C LYS A 33 -16.55 10.49 0.75
N PRO A 34 -17.50 9.54 0.82
CA PRO A 34 -17.28 8.33 1.59
C PRO A 34 -16.03 7.67 1.01
N ILE A 35 -15.00 7.50 1.85
CA ILE A 35 -13.95 6.53 1.57
C ILE A 35 -14.70 5.21 1.47
N GLU A 36 -14.69 4.61 0.29
CA GLU A 36 -15.30 3.31 0.06
C GLU A 36 -14.56 2.31 0.97
N GLU A 37 -15.23 1.90 2.05
CA GLU A 37 -14.71 0.94 3.01
C GLU A 37 -14.42 -0.37 2.27
N GLY A 38 -13.16 -0.59 1.93
CA GLY A 38 -12.72 -1.71 1.09
C GLY A 38 -11.50 -1.40 0.24
N LYS A 39 -11.41 -0.18 -0.33
CA LYS A 39 -10.30 0.23 -1.20
C LYS A 39 -8.94 0.14 -0.51
N GLY A 40 -8.85 0.59 0.74
CA GLY A 40 -7.60 0.52 1.51
C GLY A 40 -7.12 -0.91 1.79
N ARG A 41 -8.06 -1.86 1.99
CA ARG A 41 -7.71 -3.27 2.22
C ARG A 41 -7.21 -3.91 0.93
N GLU A 42 -7.93 -3.73 -0.18
CA GLU A 42 -7.52 -4.27 -1.48
C GLU A 42 -6.18 -3.71 -1.95
N GLU A 43 -5.94 -2.41 -1.75
CA GLU A 43 -4.66 -1.77 -2.05
C GLU A 43 -3.54 -2.32 -1.16
N PHE A 44 -3.80 -2.54 0.13
CA PHE A 44 -2.84 -3.14 1.05
C PHE A 44 -2.48 -4.57 0.66
N GLU A 45 -3.47 -5.43 0.40
CA GLU A 45 -3.26 -6.82 -0.03
C GLU A 45 -2.46 -6.88 -1.34
N ARG A 46 -2.74 -5.97 -2.28
CA ARG A 46 -2.01 -5.86 -3.54
C ARG A 46 -0.54 -5.51 -3.31
N VAL A 47 -0.27 -4.46 -2.51
CA VAL A 47 1.10 -4.06 -2.17
C VAL A 47 1.84 -5.16 -1.42
N TRP A 48 1.17 -5.83 -0.49
CA TRP A 48 1.73 -6.95 0.26
C TRP A 48 2.11 -8.11 -0.66
N SER A 49 1.25 -8.47 -1.60
CA SER A 49 1.50 -9.54 -2.57
C SER A 49 2.72 -9.24 -3.45
N TYR A 50 2.85 -8.01 -3.97
CA TYR A 50 4.05 -7.58 -4.69
C TYR A 50 5.31 -7.64 -3.81
N LYS A 51 5.18 -7.29 -2.53
CA LYS A 51 6.31 -7.35 -1.61
C LYS A 51 6.77 -8.79 -1.38
N GLN A 52 5.83 -9.73 -1.24
CA GLN A 52 6.13 -11.16 -1.11
C GLN A 52 6.80 -11.73 -2.36
N GLU A 53 6.35 -11.33 -3.55
CA GLU A 53 6.98 -11.74 -4.80
C GLU A 53 8.41 -11.19 -4.93
N ASP A 54 8.62 -9.91 -4.61
CA ASP A 54 9.96 -9.28 -4.60
C ASP A 54 10.90 -9.99 -3.63
N LEU A 55 10.44 -10.30 -2.40
CA LEU A 55 11.23 -11.06 -1.42
C LEU A 55 11.59 -12.44 -1.95
N SER A 56 10.62 -13.18 -2.51
CA SER A 56 10.85 -14.50 -3.10
C SER A 56 11.87 -14.44 -4.25
N ARG A 57 11.80 -13.39 -5.09
CA ARG A 57 12.74 -13.18 -6.19
C ARG A 57 14.15 -12.84 -5.68
N ARG A 58 14.26 -12.01 -4.64
CA ARG A 58 15.54 -11.66 -4.00
C ARG A 58 16.19 -12.87 -3.34
N GLU A 59 15.43 -13.72 -2.68
CA GLU A 59 15.93 -14.98 -2.12
C GLU A 59 16.49 -15.88 -3.23
N LYS A 60 15.75 -16.04 -4.34
CA LYS A 60 16.22 -16.80 -5.50
C LYS A 60 17.52 -16.23 -6.08
N LEU A 61 17.62 -14.92 -6.26
CA LEU A 61 18.84 -14.27 -6.74
C LEU A 61 20.02 -14.46 -5.78
N SER A 62 19.77 -14.40 -4.46
CA SER A 62 20.80 -14.62 -3.44
C SER A 62 21.33 -16.06 -3.48
N LYS A 63 20.44 -17.04 -3.69
CA LYS A 63 20.81 -18.45 -3.88
C LYS A 63 21.65 -18.66 -5.14
N ILE A 64 21.25 -18.07 -6.27
CA ILE A 64 22.03 -18.13 -7.52
C ILE A 64 23.41 -17.50 -7.32
N GLY A 65 23.49 -16.30 -6.73
CA GLY A 65 24.76 -15.64 -6.48
C GLY A 65 25.68 -16.40 -5.53
N LEU A 66 25.13 -17.14 -4.55
CA LEU A 66 25.91 -18.05 -3.71
C LEU A 66 26.48 -19.22 -4.53
N LEU A 67 25.65 -19.82 -5.39
CA LEU A 67 26.07 -20.92 -6.26
C LEU A 67 27.17 -20.50 -7.24
N ASP A 68 27.03 -19.32 -7.85
CA ASP A 68 28.05 -18.76 -8.75
C ASP A 68 29.40 -18.59 -8.05
N ARG A 69 29.40 -18.10 -6.81
CA ARG A 69 30.61 -17.97 -5.98
C ARG A 69 31.24 -19.32 -5.66
N GLN A 70 30.43 -20.35 -5.41
CA GLN A 70 30.92 -21.71 -5.18
C GLN A 70 31.47 -22.34 -6.47
N LEU A 71 30.86 -22.05 -7.63
CA LEU A 71 31.31 -22.53 -8.94
C LEU A 71 32.59 -21.84 -9.41
N ALA A 72 32.83 -20.60 -8.99
CA ALA A 72 34.05 -19.85 -9.33
C ALA A 72 35.31 -20.34 -8.58
N ARG A 73 35.16 -21.11 -7.50
CA ARG A 73 36.30 -21.67 -6.77
C ARG A 73 36.98 -22.76 -7.60
N LYS A 74 38.31 -22.68 -7.71
CA LYS A 74 39.13 -23.67 -8.44
C LYS A 74 39.64 -24.80 -7.55
N GLU A 75 39.65 -24.60 -6.24
CA GLU A 75 40.05 -25.63 -5.27
C GLU A 75 38.90 -26.59 -4.99
N PRO A 76 39.22 -27.86 -4.64
CA PRO A 76 38.22 -28.82 -4.19
C PRO A 76 37.44 -28.27 -3.01
N LEU A 77 36.12 -28.39 -3.09
CA LEU A 77 35.23 -27.99 -2.01
C LEU A 77 35.27 -29.07 -0.92
N PRO A 78 35.22 -28.68 0.37
CA PRO A 78 34.96 -29.65 1.44
C PRO A 78 33.63 -30.41 1.19
N ASP A 79 33.54 -31.65 1.66
CA ASP A 79 32.36 -32.51 1.45
C ASP A 79 31.03 -31.84 1.84
N TYR A 80 31.03 -31.07 2.94
CA TYR A 80 29.84 -30.35 3.40
C TYR A 80 29.44 -29.21 2.44
N GLU A 81 30.40 -28.56 1.77
CA GLU A 81 30.12 -27.53 0.76
C GLU A 81 29.65 -28.16 -0.56
N GLU A 82 30.22 -29.30 -0.95
CA GLU A 82 29.74 -30.04 -2.12
C GLU A 82 28.30 -30.52 -1.97
N THR A 83 27.95 -31.06 -0.79
CA THR A 83 26.58 -31.47 -0.51
C THR A 83 25.62 -30.28 -0.52
N LEU A 84 26.02 -29.13 0.03
CA LEU A 84 25.24 -27.89 -0.05
C LEU A 84 25.07 -27.43 -1.51
N LYS A 85 26.13 -27.44 -2.31
CA LYS A 85 26.10 -27.09 -3.73
C LYS A 85 25.13 -27.97 -4.51
N LYS A 86 25.18 -29.29 -4.30
CA LYS A 86 24.25 -30.26 -4.93
C LYS A 86 22.79 -29.97 -4.52
N LYS A 87 22.52 -29.72 -3.24
CA LYS A 87 21.18 -29.35 -2.75
C LYS A 87 20.68 -28.06 -3.40
N LEU A 88 21.54 -27.05 -3.51
CA LEU A 88 21.18 -25.75 -4.07
C LEU A 88 20.87 -25.83 -5.57
N ILE A 89 21.66 -26.62 -6.32
CA ILE A 89 21.38 -26.95 -7.72
C ILE A 89 20.01 -27.61 -7.83
N ASN A 90 19.75 -28.67 -7.07
CA ASN A 90 18.47 -29.37 -7.10
C ASN A 90 17.30 -28.43 -6.77
N GLU A 91 17.42 -27.62 -5.71
CA GLU A 91 16.36 -26.67 -5.33
C GLU A 91 16.06 -25.66 -6.46
N LEU A 92 17.09 -25.09 -7.07
CA LEU A 92 16.95 -24.09 -8.14
C LEU A 92 16.37 -24.69 -9.43
N PHE A 93 16.78 -25.91 -9.79
CA PHE A 93 16.34 -26.57 -11.03
C PHE A 93 15.01 -27.31 -10.89
N SER A 94 14.72 -28.00 -9.78
CA SER A 94 13.41 -28.63 -9.53
C SER A 94 12.29 -27.59 -9.53
N ARG A 95 12.53 -26.45 -8.86
CA ARG A 95 11.56 -25.36 -8.82
C ARG A 95 11.46 -24.58 -10.12
N ALA A 96 12.48 -24.60 -10.98
CA ALA A 96 12.41 -24.01 -12.32
C ALA A 96 11.64 -24.90 -13.31
N MET A 97 11.71 -26.22 -13.15
CA MET A 97 11.07 -27.20 -14.03
C MET A 97 9.62 -27.54 -13.62
N GLY A 98 9.13 -26.99 -12.51
CA GLY A 98 7.76 -27.26 -12.03
C GLY A 98 7.56 -28.72 -11.56
N VAL A 99 8.65 -29.39 -11.17
CA VAL A 99 8.58 -30.74 -10.59
C VAL A 99 8.61 -30.55 -9.08
N GLU A 100 7.43 -30.64 -8.45
CA GLU A 100 7.29 -30.75 -6.99
C GLU A 100 7.79 -32.12 -6.49
#